data_AF-A0A1F4QDQ4-F1
#
_entry.id   AF-A0A1F4QDQ4-F1
#
_cell.length_a   1.000
_cell.length_b   1.000
_cell.length_c   1.000
_cell.angle_alpha   90.00
_cell.angle_beta   90.00
_cell.angle_gamma   90.00
#
_symmetry.space_group_name_H-M   'P 1'
#
loop_
_entity.id
_entity.type
_entity.pdbx_description
1 polymer ?
#
loop_
_entity_poly.entity_id
_entity_poly.type
_entity_poly.pdbx_seq_one_letter_code
_entity_poly.pdbx_strand_id
1 'polypeptide(L)'
;MLVIALCVVLAIFVVRFLSVRMGLSDRLGTLLGVGTSICGVSAIVATAPAIDAKQEETSVAVATITVFGLLAVLIYPLLGRVLGLTDAFFGTWAGTAVNDTSQVVATGLIYSQTAGEVATVVKLTRNLFMAPVIVVLSSIYLARARSAGGPKATRGGVSLKTAVPGFVLGFLAMAVLNSLGAFPPAVLDLIKTASGWLIVIALGGVGVETNLASLRTIGLRPFYAGLCAATFMAAVSFTLIALFGIG
;
A
#
# COMPACT_ATOMS: atom_id res chain seq x y z
N MET A 1 14.89 1.29 6.00
CA MET A 1 13.84 0.67 6.85
C MET A 1 13.25 1.64 7.87
N LEU A 2 14.04 2.43 8.61
CA LEU A 2 13.52 3.36 9.62
C LEU A 2 12.55 4.42 9.06
N VAL A 3 12.91 5.05 7.93
CA VAL A 3 12.03 6.01 7.22
C VAL A 3 10.69 5.35 6.84
N ILE A 4 10.75 4.13 6.32
CA ILE A 4 9.56 3.38 5.92
C ILE A 4 8.66 3.11 7.14
N ALA A 5 9.23 2.58 8.23
CA ALA A 5 8.48 2.31 9.46
C ALA A 5 7.82 3.57 10.03
N LEU A 6 8.55 4.70 10.01
CA LEU A 6 8.04 6.00 10.44
C LEU A 6 6.86 6.45 9.57
N CYS A 7 6.98 6.36 8.24
CA CYS A 7 5.88 6.66 7.33
C CYS A 7 4.66 5.79 7.62
N VAL A 8 4.85 4.48 7.87
CA VAL A 8 3.73 3.56 8.16
C VAL A 8 2.99 4.00 9.43
N VAL A 9 3.72 4.22 10.52
CA VAL A 9 3.12 4.60 11.81
C VAL A 9 2.42 5.95 11.71
N LEU A 10 3.09 6.96 11.13
CA LEU A 10 2.53 8.30 10.97
C LEU A 10 1.27 8.27 10.10
N ALA A 11 1.29 7.56 8.99
CA ALA A 11 0.15 7.45 8.09
C ALA A 11 -1.06 6.81 8.79
N ILE A 12 -0.87 5.68 9.49
CA ILE A 12 -1.98 5.03 10.20
C ILE A 12 -2.58 5.98 11.24
N PHE A 13 -1.76 6.66 12.03
CA PHE A 13 -2.24 7.57 13.07
C PHE A 13 -2.92 8.81 12.49
N VAL A 14 -2.27 9.51 11.57
CA VAL A 14 -2.74 10.78 11.02
C VAL A 14 -3.98 10.56 10.16
N VAL A 15 -3.98 9.57 9.28
CA VAL A 15 -5.14 9.28 8.41
C VAL A 15 -6.33 8.85 9.23
N ARG A 16 -6.13 7.99 10.25
CA ARG A 16 -7.21 7.62 11.16
C ARG A 16 -7.76 8.83 11.91
N PHE A 17 -6.88 9.67 12.47
CA PHE A 17 -7.28 10.86 13.21
C PHE A 17 -8.07 11.85 12.33
N LEU A 18 -7.58 12.14 11.14
CA LEU A 18 -8.26 13.02 10.18
C LEU A 18 -9.61 12.43 9.75
N SER A 19 -9.65 11.13 9.44
CA SER A 19 -10.89 10.44 9.05
C SER A 19 -11.97 10.55 10.14
N VAL A 20 -11.60 10.32 11.41
CA VAL A 20 -12.53 10.44 12.55
C VAL A 20 -12.97 11.89 12.74
N ARG A 21 -12.06 12.86 12.61
CA ARG A 21 -12.39 14.30 12.66
C ARG A 21 -13.38 14.72 11.56
N MET A 22 -13.35 14.05 10.41
CA MET A 22 -14.27 14.26 9.30
C MET A 22 -15.62 13.55 9.48
N GLY A 23 -15.84 12.89 10.63
CA GLY A 23 -17.07 12.20 10.96
C GLY A 23 -17.18 10.80 10.34
N LEU A 24 -16.06 10.18 9.95
CA LEU A 24 -16.00 8.77 9.59
C LEU A 24 -15.88 7.90 10.83
N SER A 25 -16.27 6.63 10.72
CA SER A 25 -16.07 5.68 11.82
C SER A 25 -14.58 5.44 12.08
N ASP A 26 -14.26 5.10 13.33
CA ASP A 26 -12.89 4.78 13.75
C ASP A 26 -12.30 3.60 12.96
N ARG A 27 -13.14 2.63 12.59
CA ARG A 27 -12.74 1.47 11.80
C ARG A 27 -12.45 1.86 10.36
N LEU A 28 -13.31 2.62 9.69
CA LEU A 28 -13.07 3.11 8.34
C LEU A 28 -11.78 3.95 8.27
N GLY A 29 -11.58 4.86 9.23
CA GLY A 29 -10.35 5.66 9.31
C GLY A 29 -9.10 4.80 9.50
N THR A 30 -9.19 3.73 10.30
CA THR A 30 -8.09 2.76 10.48
C THR A 30 -7.83 1.99 9.19
N LEU A 31 -8.85 1.54 8.48
CA LEU A 31 -8.71 0.86 7.19
C LEU A 31 -8.07 1.76 6.13
N LEU A 32 -8.48 3.02 6.03
CA LEU A 32 -7.85 3.99 5.13
C LEU A 32 -6.38 4.21 5.49
N GLY A 33 -6.06 4.39 6.78
CA GLY A 33 -4.68 4.54 7.23
C GLY A 33 -3.81 3.31 6.94
N VAL A 34 -4.32 2.11 7.18
CA VAL A 34 -3.60 0.85 6.89
C VAL A 34 -3.45 0.62 5.38
N GLY A 35 -4.50 0.87 4.59
CA GLY A 35 -4.46 0.74 3.14
C GLY A 35 -3.43 1.68 2.51
N THR A 36 -3.44 2.95 2.89
CA THR A 36 -2.46 3.94 2.42
C THR A 36 -1.02 3.63 2.84
N SER A 37 -0.84 3.06 4.03
CA SER A 37 0.48 2.87 4.64
C SER A 37 1.20 1.57 4.29
N ILE A 38 0.52 0.56 3.73
CA ILE A 38 1.13 -0.76 3.46
C ILE A 38 0.97 -1.14 1.97
N CYS A 39 0.03 -2.04 1.65
CA CYS A 39 -0.18 -2.62 0.32
C CYS A 39 -1.57 -2.34 -0.24
N GLY A 40 -2.24 -1.29 0.23
CA GLY A 40 -3.55 -0.91 -0.29
C GLY A 40 -4.64 -1.91 0.07
N VAL A 41 -5.23 -2.53 -0.95
CA VAL A 41 -6.42 -3.39 -0.82
C VAL A 41 -6.13 -4.63 0.02
N SER A 42 -4.99 -5.28 -0.19
CA SER A 42 -4.61 -6.48 0.57
C SER A 42 -4.51 -6.21 2.08
N ALA A 43 -4.00 -5.03 2.46
CA ALA A 43 -3.91 -4.62 3.85
C ALA A 43 -5.29 -4.37 4.47
N ILE A 44 -6.19 -3.73 3.72
CA ILE A 44 -7.57 -3.49 4.14
C ILE A 44 -8.30 -4.81 4.37
N VAL A 45 -8.25 -5.72 3.40
CA VAL A 45 -8.98 -7.02 3.46
C VAL A 45 -8.48 -7.88 4.60
N ALA A 46 -7.17 -7.88 4.89
CA ALA A 46 -6.62 -8.64 6.01
C ALA A 46 -6.90 -7.98 7.37
N THR A 47 -6.98 -6.65 7.43
CA THR A 47 -7.20 -5.91 8.69
C THR A 47 -8.67 -5.84 9.07
N ALA A 48 -9.58 -5.77 8.09
CA ALA A 48 -11.02 -5.68 8.30
C ALA A 48 -11.58 -6.72 9.29
N PRO A 49 -11.34 -8.04 9.13
CA PRO A 49 -11.81 -9.03 10.11
C PRO A 49 -11.09 -8.91 11.46
N ALA A 50 -9.84 -8.44 11.49
CA ALA A 50 -9.05 -8.32 12.70
C ALA A 50 -9.51 -7.19 13.64
N ILE A 51 -10.19 -6.16 13.09
CA ILE A 51 -10.77 -5.04 13.84
C ILE A 51 -12.30 -5.06 13.87
N ASP A 52 -12.92 -6.15 13.37
CA ASP A 52 -14.38 -6.31 13.26
C ASP A 52 -15.04 -5.15 12.49
N ALA A 53 -14.49 -4.83 11.30
CA ALA A 53 -15.02 -3.81 10.42
C ALA A 53 -16.23 -4.29 9.63
N LYS A 54 -17.19 -3.39 9.41
CA LYS A 54 -18.36 -3.68 8.58
C LYS A 54 -17.93 -3.84 7.13
N GLN A 55 -18.69 -4.65 6.39
CA GLN A 55 -18.43 -4.88 4.97
C GLN A 55 -18.55 -3.59 4.15
N GLU A 56 -19.48 -2.70 4.51
CA GLU A 56 -19.61 -1.37 3.90
C GLU A 56 -18.36 -0.51 4.12
N GLU A 57 -17.81 -0.47 5.35
CA GLU A 57 -16.58 0.27 5.65
C GLU A 57 -15.39 -0.28 4.85
N THR A 58 -15.32 -1.61 4.71
CA THR A 58 -14.27 -2.29 3.94
C THR A 58 -14.37 -1.95 2.45
N SER A 59 -15.57 -2.04 1.87
CA SER A 59 -15.82 -1.70 0.47
C SER A 59 -15.50 -0.24 0.16
N VAL A 60 -15.90 0.69 1.03
CA VAL A 60 -15.61 2.13 0.89
C VAL A 60 -14.11 2.39 0.98
N ALA A 61 -13.40 1.76 1.92
CA ALA A 61 -11.96 1.89 2.04
C ALA A 61 -11.23 1.36 0.79
N VAL A 62 -11.60 0.17 0.31
CA VAL A 62 -11.02 -0.43 -0.91
C VAL A 62 -11.25 0.49 -2.10
N ALA A 63 -12.49 0.94 -2.34
CA ALA A 63 -12.82 1.82 -3.45
C ALA A 63 -12.02 3.14 -3.39
N THR A 64 -11.93 3.76 -2.22
CA THR A 64 -11.15 5.00 -2.02
C THR A 64 -9.68 4.79 -2.36
N ILE A 65 -9.06 3.75 -1.81
CA ILE A 65 -7.64 3.46 -2.03
C ILE A 65 -7.33 3.14 -3.50
N THR A 66 -8.18 2.35 -4.15
CA THR A 66 -8.00 1.99 -5.57
C THR A 66 -8.06 3.21 -6.47
N VAL A 67 -9.01 4.12 -6.24
CA VAL A 67 -9.16 5.36 -7.01
C VAL A 67 -7.94 6.26 -6.86
N PHE A 68 -7.51 6.55 -5.63
CA PHE A 68 -6.34 7.41 -5.43
C PHE A 68 -5.05 6.76 -5.92
N GLY A 69 -4.98 5.43 -5.85
CA GLY A 69 -3.89 4.68 -6.42
C GLY A 69 -3.83 4.77 -7.95
N LEU A 70 -4.99 4.70 -8.63
CA LEU A 70 -5.07 4.91 -10.08
C LEU A 70 -4.67 6.33 -10.48
N LEU A 71 -5.14 7.33 -9.73
CA LEU A 71 -4.70 8.72 -9.93
C LEU A 71 -3.19 8.86 -9.76
N ALA A 72 -2.60 8.15 -8.79
CA ALA A 72 -1.17 8.18 -8.55
C ALA A 72 -0.36 7.63 -9.74
N VAL A 73 -0.83 6.56 -10.41
CA VAL A 73 -0.18 6.02 -11.62
C VAL A 73 -0.03 7.06 -12.72
N LEU A 74 -1.00 7.97 -12.86
CA LEU A 74 -0.98 9.02 -13.88
C LEU A 74 -0.20 10.26 -13.41
N ILE A 75 -0.39 10.67 -12.16
CA ILE A 75 0.13 11.94 -11.64
C ILE A 75 1.61 11.84 -11.27
N TYR A 76 2.05 10.75 -10.64
CA TYR A 76 3.41 10.65 -10.12
C TYR A 76 4.48 10.72 -11.21
N PRO A 77 4.40 9.98 -12.33
CA PRO A 77 5.43 10.04 -13.35
C PRO A 77 5.56 11.43 -13.96
N LEU A 78 4.44 12.15 -14.13
CA LEU A 78 4.44 13.53 -14.59
C LEU A 78 5.13 14.46 -13.59
N LEU A 79 4.77 14.36 -12.30
CA LEU A 79 5.42 15.14 -11.23
C LEU A 79 6.92 14.84 -11.15
N GLY A 80 7.33 13.58 -11.22
CA GLY A 80 8.73 13.19 -11.17
C GLY A 80 9.54 13.82 -12.30
N ARG A 81 8.98 13.86 -13.52
CA ARG A 81 9.64 14.46 -14.69
C ARG A 81 9.74 15.97 -14.57
N VAL A 82 8.67 16.63 -14.12
CA VAL A 82 8.65 18.09 -13.91
C VAL A 82 9.65 18.51 -12.82
N LEU A 83 9.78 17.70 -11.77
CA LEU A 83 10.73 17.93 -10.68
C LEU A 83 12.17 17.49 -11.01
N GLY A 84 12.40 16.84 -12.15
CA GLY A 84 13.72 16.36 -12.57
C GLY A 84 14.33 15.31 -11.63
N LEU A 85 13.51 14.43 -11.05
CA LEU A 85 13.96 13.47 -10.04
C LEU A 85 14.86 12.37 -10.65
N THR A 86 15.83 11.90 -9.87
CA THR A 86 16.61 10.71 -10.26
C THR A 86 15.75 9.45 -10.22
N ASP A 87 16.14 8.41 -10.96
CA ASP A 87 15.44 7.12 -10.97
C ASP A 87 15.30 6.52 -9.57
N ALA A 88 16.37 6.57 -8.78
CA ALA A 88 16.40 6.02 -7.43
C ALA A 88 15.50 6.81 -6.47
N PHE A 89 15.53 8.14 -6.55
CA PHE A 89 14.66 8.99 -5.73
C PHE A 89 13.19 8.78 -6.11
N PHE A 90 12.86 8.83 -7.39
CA PHE A 90 11.49 8.63 -7.87
C PHE A 90 10.97 7.24 -7.51
N GLY A 91 11.78 6.19 -7.73
CA GLY A 91 11.43 4.82 -7.38
C GLY A 91 11.16 4.68 -5.87
N THR A 92 12.01 5.27 -5.03
CA THR A 92 11.80 5.27 -3.57
C THR A 92 10.52 5.99 -3.20
N TRP A 93 10.30 7.18 -3.75
CA TRP A 93 9.11 7.97 -3.49
C TRP A 93 7.83 7.26 -3.94
N ALA A 94 7.77 6.77 -5.19
CA ALA A 94 6.64 6.00 -5.70
C ALA A 94 6.37 4.74 -4.87
N GLY A 95 7.42 3.98 -4.48
CA GLY A 95 7.30 2.81 -3.62
C GLY A 95 6.75 3.11 -2.22
N THR A 96 7.03 4.30 -1.70
CA THR A 96 6.50 4.76 -0.40
C THR A 96 5.12 5.39 -0.48
N ALA A 97 4.76 6.10 -1.54
CA ALA A 97 3.57 6.94 -1.54
C ALA A 97 2.39 6.37 -2.34
N VAL A 98 2.64 5.57 -3.38
CA VAL A 98 1.57 4.91 -4.15
C VAL A 98 1.00 3.76 -3.31
N ASN A 99 -0.32 3.62 -3.24
CA ASN A 99 -0.97 2.76 -2.24
C ASN A 99 -0.88 1.26 -2.58
N ASP A 100 -1.20 0.87 -3.81
CA ASP A 100 -1.25 -0.53 -4.24
C ASP A 100 0.05 -1.01 -4.89
N THR A 101 0.40 -2.27 -4.69
CA THR A 101 1.65 -2.85 -5.22
C THR A 101 1.68 -2.87 -6.75
N SER A 102 0.57 -3.27 -7.39
CA SER A 102 0.50 -3.32 -8.86
C SER A 102 0.68 -1.94 -9.48
N GLN A 103 0.05 -0.94 -8.87
CA GLN A 103 0.11 0.45 -9.29
C GLN A 103 1.49 1.07 -9.06
N VAL A 104 2.21 0.71 -7.99
CA VAL A 104 3.58 1.17 -7.76
C VAL A 104 4.52 0.69 -8.85
N VAL A 105 4.46 -0.60 -9.16
CA VAL A 105 5.32 -1.22 -10.18
C VAL A 105 5.10 -0.50 -11.51
N ALA A 106 3.83 -0.29 -11.87
CA ALA A 106 3.44 0.46 -13.06
C ALA A 106 3.96 1.91 -13.04
N THR A 107 3.73 2.64 -11.95
CA THR A 107 4.17 4.03 -11.78
C THR A 107 5.68 4.15 -11.98
N GLY A 108 6.45 3.26 -11.36
CA GLY A 108 7.90 3.21 -11.49
C GLY A 108 8.34 2.92 -12.93
N LEU A 109 7.77 1.90 -13.58
CA LEU A 109 8.14 1.53 -14.95
C LEU A 109 7.74 2.56 -16.02
N ILE A 110 6.64 3.30 -15.81
CA ILE A 110 6.28 4.45 -16.67
C ILE A 110 7.36 5.54 -16.60
N TYR A 111 8.05 5.65 -15.47
CA TYR A 111 9.15 6.59 -15.29
C TYR A 111 10.45 6.05 -15.89
N SER A 112 10.92 4.89 -15.42
CA SER A 112 12.09 4.18 -15.93
C SER A 112 12.17 2.75 -15.39
N GLN A 113 12.94 1.87 -16.06
CA GLN A 113 13.15 0.49 -15.60
C GLN A 113 13.75 0.45 -14.19
N THR A 114 14.78 1.25 -13.94
CA THR A 114 15.46 1.36 -12.64
C THR A 114 14.49 1.83 -11.55
N ALA A 115 13.68 2.84 -11.82
CA ALA A 115 12.70 3.33 -10.85
C ALA A 115 11.65 2.26 -10.51
N GLY A 116 11.19 1.48 -11.49
CA GLY A 116 10.29 0.35 -11.28
C GLY A 116 10.87 -0.71 -10.34
N GLU A 117 12.13 -1.08 -10.53
CA GLU A 117 12.83 -2.05 -9.69
C GLU A 117 12.97 -1.52 -8.24
N VAL A 118 13.44 -0.28 -8.07
CA VAL A 118 13.57 0.36 -6.75
C VAL A 118 12.21 0.47 -6.06
N ALA A 119 11.18 0.94 -6.75
CA ALA A 119 9.84 1.10 -6.21
C ALA A 119 9.25 -0.23 -5.74
N THR A 120 9.47 -1.29 -6.50
CA THR A 120 9.05 -2.65 -6.17
C THR A 120 9.71 -3.12 -4.87
N VAL A 121 11.03 -3.00 -4.76
CA VAL A 121 11.77 -3.39 -3.55
C VAL A 121 11.28 -2.61 -2.32
N VAL A 122 11.11 -1.29 -2.45
CA VAL A 122 10.63 -0.42 -1.37
C VAL A 122 9.22 -0.80 -0.94
N LYS A 123 8.32 -1.09 -1.88
CA LYS A 123 6.95 -1.51 -1.57
C LYS A 123 6.91 -2.89 -0.92
N LEU A 124 7.69 -3.85 -1.41
CA LEU A 124 7.75 -5.17 -0.82
C LEU A 124 8.32 -5.13 0.60
N THR A 125 9.30 -4.27 0.84
CA THR A 125 9.82 -4.00 2.20
C THR A 125 8.72 -3.51 3.14
N ARG A 126 7.77 -2.70 2.65
CA ARG A 126 6.60 -2.26 3.44
C ARG A 126 5.65 -3.39 3.78
N ASN A 127 5.49 -4.37 2.89
CA ASN A 127 4.57 -5.48 3.09
C ASN A 127 4.99 -6.35 4.28
N LEU A 128 6.27 -6.38 4.67
CA LEU A 128 6.70 -7.05 5.90
C LEU A 128 6.08 -6.43 7.17
N PHE A 129 5.70 -5.15 7.15
CA PHE A 129 5.05 -4.49 8.28
C PHE A 129 3.55 -4.83 8.41
N MET A 130 2.97 -5.53 7.44
CA MET A 130 1.57 -5.96 7.47
C MET A 130 1.28 -6.84 8.70
N ALA A 131 2.10 -7.87 8.92
CA ALA A 131 1.96 -8.79 10.03
C ALA A 131 1.99 -8.09 11.42
N PRO A 132 3.03 -7.31 11.78
CA PRO A 132 3.07 -6.65 13.08
C PRO A 132 1.94 -5.61 13.25
N VAL A 133 1.61 -4.85 12.20
CA VAL A 133 0.54 -3.84 12.28
C VAL A 133 -0.82 -4.49 12.55
N ILE A 134 -1.15 -5.59 11.86
CA ILE A 134 -2.43 -6.31 12.07
C ILE A 134 -2.50 -6.86 13.49
N VAL A 135 -1.43 -7.44 14.01
CA VAL A 135 -1.38 -7.96 15.39
C VAL A 135 -1.60 -6.84 16.40
N VAL A 136 -0.91 -5.71 16.24
CA VAL A 136 -1.06 -4.56 17.14
C VAL A 136 -2.48 -4.01 17.09
N LEU A 137 -3.03 -3.76 15.89
CA LEU A 137 -4.39 -3.24 15.75
C LEU A 137 -5.43 -4.20 16.32
N SER A 138 -5.32 -5.50 16.03
CA SER A 138 -6.22 -6.52 16.58
C SER A 138 -6.18 -6.51 18.11
N SER A 139 -5.00 -6.42 18.72
CA SER A 139 -4.87 -6.35 20.18
C SER A 139 -5.53 -5.11 20.78
N ILE A 140 -5.41 -3.94 20.14
CA ILE A 140 -6.00 -2.68 20.58
C ILE A 140 -7.53 -2.75 20.50
N TYR A 141 -8.09 -3.23 19.39
CA TYR A 141 -9.54 -3.34 19.22
C TYR A 141 -10.15 -4.40 20.14
N LEU A 142 -9.45 -5.52 20.35
CA LEU A 142 -9.87 -6.55 21.30
C LEU A 142 -9.86 -6.04 22.76
N ALA A 143 -8.82 -5.29 23.15
CA ALA A 143 -8.75 -4.69 24.48
C ALA A 143 -9.89 -3.68 24.71
N ARG A 144 -10.19 -2.84 23.72
CA ARG A 144 -11.32 -1.89 23.78
C ARG A 144 -12.68 -2.59 23.88
N ALA A 145 -12.89 -3.67 23.11
CA ALA A 145 -14.12 -4.45 23.17
C ALA A 145 -14.34 -5.09 24.54
N ARG A 146 -13.26 -5.59 25.17
CA ARG A 146 -13.31 -6.15 26.54
C ARG A 146 -13.62 -5.10 27.59
N SER A 147 -13.02 -3.91 27.51
CA SER A 147 -13.30 -2.81 28.44
C SER A 147 -14.71 -2.25 28.31
N ALA A 148 -15.35 -2.40 27.14
CA ALA A 148 -16.73 -1.96 26.89
C ALA A 148 -17.81 -2.98 27.31
N GLY A 149 -17.45 -4.09 27.97
CA GLY A 149 -18.40 -5.12 28.43
C GLY A 149 -19.03 -5.95 27.32
N GLY A 150 -18.47 -5.93 26.09
CA GLY A 150 -18.99 -6.68 24.96
C GLY A 150 -18.77 -8.20 25.06
N PRO A 151 -19.57 -9.02 24.34
CA PRO A 151 -19.44 -10.46 24.37
C PRO A 151 -18.01 -10.91 24.03
N LYS A 152 -17.56 -12.01 24.66
CA LYS A 152 -16.23 -12.61 24.43
C LYS A 152 -16.00 -12.79 22.93
N ALA A 153 -15.26 -11.87 22.31
CA ALA A 153 -14.88 -11.96 20.92
C ALA A 153 -14.25 -13.35 20.69
N THR A 154 -14.87 -14.11 19.80
CA THR A 154 -14.40 -15.43 19.35
C THR A 154 -12.93 -15.33 18.98
N ARG A 155 -12.14 -16.26 19.49
CA ARG A 155 -10.70 -16.41 19.23
C ARG A 155 -10.43 -16.54 17.72
N GLY A 156 -10.39 -15.44 16.98
CA GLY A 156 -9.78 -15.35 15.66
C GLY A 156 -8.32 -14.99 15.84
N GLY A 157 -7.53 -15.86 16.48
CA GLY A 157 -6.08 -15.66 16.55
C GLY A 157 -5.56 -15.58 15.12
N VAL A 158 -5.09 -14.41 14.70
CA VAL A 158 -4.42 -14.24 13.41
C VAL A 158 -3.17 -15.12 13.49
N SER A 159 -3.27 -16.30 12.89
CA SER A 159 -2.13 -17.20 12.74
C SER A 159 -1.04 -16.44 12.00
N LEU A 160 0.16 -16.34 12.58
CA LEU A 160 1.32 -15.74 11.89
C LEU A 160 1.57 -16.41 10.52
N LYS A 161 1.13 -17.67 10.32
CA LYS A 161 1.24 -18.36 9.02
C LYS A 161 0.39 -17.71 7.92
N THR A 162 -0.67 -17.00 8.27
CA THR A 162 -1.54 -16.26 7.34
C THR A 162 -1.09 -14.80 7.19
N ALA A 163 -0.13 -14.34 7.99
CA ALA A 163 0.26 -12.94 8.08
C ALA A 163 1.32 -12.51 7.06
N VAL A 164 2.07 -13.47 6.49
CA VAL A 164 3.02 -13.21 5.39
C VAL A 164 2.41 -13.76 4.09
N PRO A 165 1.99 -12.87 3.17
CA PRO A 165 1.43 -13.32 1.89
C PRO A 165 2.43 -14.19 1.12
N GLY A 166 1.96 -15.27 0.49
CA GLY A 166 2.82 -16.21 -0.25
C GLY A 166 3.68 -15.53 -1.33
N PHE A 167 3.19 -14.42 -1.92
CA PHE A 167 3.97 -13.66 -2.91
C PHE A 167 5.24 -13.02 -2.32
N VAL A 168 5.23 -12.63 -1.04
CA VAL A 168 6.42 -12.05 -0.37
C VAL A 168 7.50 -13.12 -0.23
N LEU A 169 7.11 -14.34 0.15
CA LEU A 169 8.03 -15.49 0.24
C LEU A 169 8.58 -15.85 -1.15
N GLY A 170 7.73 -15.87 -2.18
CA GLY A 170 8.15 -16.11 -3.55
C GLY A 170 9.14 -15.05 -4.07
N PHE A 171 8.87 -13.77 -3.80
CA PHE A 171 9.79 -12.68 -4.14
C PHE A 171 11.15 -12.85 -3.43
N LEU A 172 11.14 -13.13 -2.13
CA LEU A 172 12.38 -13.29 -1.36
C LEU A 172 13.20 -14.47 -1.87
N ALA A 173 12.55 -15.60 -2.17
CA ALA A 173 13.20 -16.76 -2.75
C ALA A 173 13.84 -16.44 -4.10
N MET A 174 13.11 -15.77 -5.00
CA MET A 174 13.64 -15.36 -6.31
C MET A 174 14.78 -14.34 -6.20
N ALA A 175 14.69 -13.40 -5.25
CA ALA A 175 15.76 -12.44 -4.99
C ALA A 175 17.04 -13.13 -4.52
N VAL A 176 16.93 -14.13 -3.63
CA VAL A 176 18.06 -14.95 -3.19
C VAL A 176 18.65 -15.74 -4.35
N LEU A 177 17.82 -16.44 -5.13
CA LEU A 177 18.28 -17.21 -6.30
C LEU A 177 18.99 -16.32 -7.33
N ASN A 178 18.42 -15.14 -7.60
CA ASN A 178 19.03 -14.16 -8.50
C ASN A 178 20.38 -13.66 -7.96
N SER A 179 20.46 -13.36 -6.66
CA SER A 179 21.70 -12.91 -5.99
C SER A 179 22.79 -13.98 -6.00
N LEU A 180 22.42 -15.26 -6.00
CA LEU A 180 23.34 -16.40 -6.12
C LEU A 180 23.77 -16.68 -7.57
N GLY A 181 23.29 -15.90 -8.54
CA GLY A 181 23.61 -16.10 -9.96
C GLY A 181 22.93 -17.32 -10.58
N ALA A 182 21.79 -17.77 -10.04
CA ALA A 182 21.09 -18.97 -10.51
C ALA A 182 20.54 -18.85 -11.94
N PHE A 183 20.52 -17.64 -12.53
CA PHE A 183 19.92 -17.38 -13.84
C PHE A 183 20.96 -16.80 -14.83
N PRO A 184 21.11 -17.39 -16.03
CA PRO A 184 21.91 -16.82 -17.11
C PRO A 184 21.35 -15.46 -17.60
N PRO A 185 22.20 -14.56 -18.16
CA PRO A 185 21.75 -13.25 -18.66
C PRO A 185 20.57 -13.32 -19.64
N ALA A 186 20.59 -14.27 -20.58
CA ALA A 186 19.51 -14.45 -21.56
C ALA A 186 18.16 -14.82 -20.91
N VAL A 187 18.18 -15.58 -19.80
CA VAL A 187 16.97 -15.93 -19.05
C VAL A 187 16.46 -14.70 -18.31
N LEU A 188 17.34 -13.87 -17.76
CA LEU A 188 16.96 -12.62 -17.09
C LEU A 188 16.30 -11.64 -18.05
N ASP A 189 16.82 -11.49 -19.26
CA ASP A 189 16.24 -10.60 -20.28
C ASP A 189 14.85 -11.08 -20.72
N LEU A 190 14.67 -12.40 -20.87
CA LEU A 190 13.36 -12.99 -21.15
C LEU A 190 12.38 -12.75 -19.99
N ILE A 191 12.81 -12.95 -18.74
CA ILE A 191 12.00 -12.69 -17.54
C ILE A 191 11.59 -11.22 -17.48
N LYS A 192 12.51 -10.28 -17.73
CA LYS A 192 12.22 -8.84 -17.73
C LYS A 192 11.18 -8.49 -18.80
N THR A 193 11.34 -9.01 -20.01
CA THR A 193 10.42 -8.78 -21.13
C THR A 193 9.03 -9.34 -20.83
N ALA A 194 8.95 -10.60 -20.36
CA ALA A 194 7.70 -11.23 -19.96
C ALA A 194 7.01 -10.47 -18.82
N SER A 195 7.77 -10.01 -17.83
CA SER A 195 7.25 -9.20 -16.71
C SER A 195 6.60 -7.90 -17.21
N GLY A 196 7.23 -7.22 -18.17
CA GLY A 196 6.67 -6.03 -18.80
C GLY A 196 5.29 -6.28 -19.42
N TRP A 197 5.14 -7.35 -20.20
CA TRP A 197 3.85 -7.74 -20.78
C TRP A 197 2.80 -8.09 -19.73
N LEU A 198 3.19 -8.84 -18.69
CA LEU A 198 2.29 -9.19 -17.59
C LEU A 198 1.80 -7.95 -16.82
N ILE A 199 2.66 -6.95 -16.64
CA ILE A 199 2.29 -5.68 -15.99
C ILE A 199 1.30 -4.89 -16.83
N VAL A 200 1.48 -4.85 -18.16
CA VAL A 200 0.52 -4.22 -19.07
C VAL A 200 -0.85 -4.90 -18.97
N ILE A 201 -0.88 -6.24 -18.96
CA ILE A 201 -2.12 -7.01 -18.81
C ILE A 201 -2.76 -6.73 -17.43
N ALA A 202 -1.97 -6.73 -16.37
CA ALA A 202 -2.45 -6.46 -15.01
C ALA A 202 -3.05 -5.06 -14.88
N LEU A 203 -2.41 -4.04 -15.47
CA LEU A 203 -2.93 -2.67 -15.50
C LEU A 203 -4.20 -2.54 -16.35
N GLY A 204 -4.27 -3.24 -17.48
CA GLY A 204 -5.51 -3.37 -18.25
C GLY A 204 -6.64 -3.94 -17.37
N GLY A 205 -6.34 -4.99 -16.59
CA GLY A 205 -7.26 -5.56 -15.62
C GLY A 205 -7.71 -4.57 -14.54
N VAL A 206 -6.78 -3.84 -13.91
CA VAL A 206 -7.08 -2.80 -12.91
C VAL A 206 -7.97 -1.71 -13.52
N GLY A 207 -7.74 -1.33 -14.77
CA GLY A 207 -8.59 -0.37 -15.50
C GLY A 207 -10.02 -0.86 -15.69
N VAL A 208 -10.21 -2.14 -16.03
CA VAL A 208 -11.54 -2.77 -16.18
C VAL A 208 -12.24 -2.96 -14.84
N GLU A 209 -11.48 -3.33 -13.79
CA GLU A 209 -11.99 -3.51 -12.42
C GLU A 209 -12.41 -2.16 -11.79
N THR A 210 -11.78 -1.06 -12.21
CA THR A 210 -12.14 0.29 -11.75
C THR A 210 -13.45 0.74 -12.40
N ASN A 211 -14.56 0.28 -11.83
CA ASN A 211 -15.88 0.70 -12.24
C ASN A 211 -16.17 2.14 -11.76
N LEU A 212 -16.65 3.03 -12.63
CA LEU A 212 -17.18 4.34 -12.26
C LEU A 212 -18.30 4.25 -11.21
N ALA A 213 -18.99 3.11 -11.11
CA ALA A 213 -19.94 2.83 -10.04
C ALA A 213 -19.28 2.81 -8.66
N SER A 214 -18.05 2.28 -8.53
CA SER A 214 -17.29 2.27 -7.27
C SER A 214 -16.91 3.69 -6.82
N LEU A 215 -16.70 4.61 -7.75
CA LEU A 215 -16.49 6.03 -7.43
C LEU A 215 -17.75 6.68 -6.83
N ARG A 216 -18.94 6.28 -7.31
CA ARG A 216 -20.22 6.82 -6.82
C ARG A 216 -20.56 6.36 -5.40
N THR A 217 -20.01 5.24 -4.93
CA THR A 217 -20.29 4.68 -3.60
C THR A 217 -19.35 5.17 -2.49
N ILE A 218 -18.23 5.82 -2.81
CA ILE A 218 -17.25 6.32 -1.83
C ILE A 218 -17.85 7.40 -0.92
N GLY A 219 -18.77 8.23 -1.42
CA GLY A 219 -19.28 9.39 -0.70
C GLY A 219 -18.22 10.51 -0.54
N LEU A 220 -18.66 11.72 -0.22
CA LEU A 220 -17.76 12.88 -0.17
C LEU A 220 -16.73 12.80 0.96
N ARG A 221 -17.14 12.37 2.16
CA ARG A 221 -16.24 12.35 3.34
C ARG A 221 -15.07 11.35 3.16
N PRO A 222 -15.29 10.09 2.74
CA PRO A 222 -14.18 9.16 2.48
C PRO A 222 -13.31 9.59 1.30
N PHE A 223 -13.88 10.24 0.28
CA PHE A 223 -13.09 10.80 -0.82
C PHE A 223 -12.07 11.84 -0.33
N TYR A 224 -12.52 12.82 0.47
CA TYR A 224 -11.59 13.82 1.03
C TYR A 224 -10.60 13.19 2.02
N ALA A 225 -11.01 12.21 2.82
CA ALA A 225 -10.09 11.49 3.70
C ALA A 225 -9.00 10.76 2.89
N GLY A 226 -9.35 10.13 1.77
CA GLY A 226 -8.42 9.54 0.83
C GLY A 226 -7.48 10.56 0.19
N LEU A 227 -7.99 11.74 -0.20
CA LEU A 227 -7.18 12.83 -0.73
C LEU A 227 -6.15 13.31 0.30
N CYS A 228 -6.59 13.56 1.54
CA CYS A 228 -5.71 13.93 2.64
C CYS A 228 -4.67 12.85 2.92
N ALA A 229 -5.05 11.58 2.88
CA ALA A 229 -4.14 10.46 3.08
C ALA A 229 -3.07 10.40 1.97
N ALA A 230 -3.49 10.52 0.71
CA ALA A 230 -2.60 10.50 -0.44
C ALA A 230 -1.62 11.70 -0.43
N THR A 231 -2.10 12.91 -0.17
CA THR A 231 -1.26 14.11 -0.11
C THR A 231 -0.31 14.09 1.08
N PHE A 232 -0.79 13.64 2.25
CA PHE A 232 0.05 13.49 3.43
C PHE A 232 1.18 12.49 3.18
N MET A 233 0.87 11.31 2.64
CA MET A 233 1.90 10.32 2.32
C MET A 233 2.88 10.82 1.27
N ALA A 234 2.38 11.46 0.21
CA ALA A 234 3.22 12.04 -0.84
C ALA A 234 4.22 13.03 -0.24
N ALA A 235 3.75 13.97 0.58
CA ALA A 235 4.56 15.01 1.19
C ALA A 235 5.57 14.44 2.21
N VAL A 236 5.09 13.65 3.19
CA VAL A 236 5.94 13.12 4.26
C VAL A 236 7.02 12.21 3.71
N SER A 237 6.69 11.32 2.78
CA SER A 237 7.70 10.45 2.17
C SER A 237 8.70 11.26 1.36
N PHE A 238 8.26 12.20 0.52
CA PHE A 238 9.17 13.06 -0.26
C PHE A 238 10.15 13.82 0.66
N THR A 239 9.62 14.47 1.70
CA THR A 239 10.44 15.24 2.65
C THR A 239 11.43 14.37 3.39
N LEU A 240 11.02 13.19 3.87
CA LEU A 240 11.93 12.28 4.57
C LEU A 240 13.01 11.73 3.64
N ILE A 241 12.65 11.34 2.42
CA ILE A 241 13.61 10.87 1.41
C ILE A 241 14.64 11.96 1.10
N ALA A 242 14.20 13.20 0.91
CA ALA A 242 15.08 14.36 0.68
C ALA A 242 15.98 14.67 1.88
N LEU A 243 15.45 14.64 3.10
CA LEU A 243 16.23 14.93 4.33
C LEU A 243 17.30 13.87 4.62
N PHE A 244 17.00 12.60 4.36
CA PHE A 244 17.93 11.50 4.61
C PHE A 244 18.83 11.18 3.41
N GLY A 245 18.71 11.92 2.30
CA GLY A 245 19.51 11.70 1.08
C GLY A 245 19.34 10.31 0.48
N ILE A 246 18.14 9.71 0.60
CA ILE A 246 17.86 8.36 0.13
C ILE A 246 17.43 8.46 -1.34
N GLY A 247 18.36 8.47 -2.29
CA GLY A 247 18.01 8.55 -3.72
C GLY A 247 19.15 9.03 -4.58
#